data_AF-A0A531L7M7-F1
#
_entry.id   AF-A0A531L7M7-F1
#
_cell.length_a   1.000
_cell.length_b   1.000
_cell.length_c   1.000
_cell.angle_alpha   90.00
_cell.angle_beta   90.00
_cell.angle_gamma   90.00
#
_symmetry.space_group_name_H-M   'P 1'
#
loop_
_entity.id
_entity.type
_entity.pdbx_description
1 polymer ?
#
loop_
_entity_poly.entity_id
_entity_poly.type
_entity_poly.pdbx_seq_one_letter_code
_entity_poly.pdbx_strand_id
1 'polypeptide(L)'
;MSEPASPSEIEQGEGGPVGREPEPRREPVFNMPPVVLALIGICVVVHLIRFYWLTDDQDFSLLIRTAFIPIRYSGRFDLDFYAFSSPFTYAFLHGGFAHLA
;
A
#
# COMPACT_ATOMS: atom_id res chain seq x y z
N MET A 1 -67.69 34.52 8.76
CA MET A 1 -67.74 33.10 9.18
C MET A 1 -66.74 32.37 8.35
N SER A 2 -65.88 31.62 9.02
CA SER A 2 -64.69 30.98 8.49
C SER A 2 -65.01 29.92 7.44
N GLU A 3 -64.26 29.90 6.33
CA GLU A 3 -64.15 28.72 5.48
C GLU A 3 -63.50 27.57 6.29
N PRO A 4 -63.96 26.31 6.13
CA PRO A 4 -63.34 25.19 6.81
C PRO A 4 -62.03 24.83 6.10
N ALA A 5 -60.93 24.79 6.86
CA ALA A 5 -59.72 24.13 6.41
C ALA A 5 -60.02 22.65 6.16
N SER A 6 -59.82 22.19 4.92
CA SER A 6 -59.89 20.78 4.57
C SER A 6 -58.80 20.02 5.35
N PRO A 7 -59.15 19.00 6.15
CA PRO A 7 -58.16 18.16 6.78
C PRO A 7 -57.50 17.22 5.75
N SER A 8 -56.25 16.89 6.04
CA SER A 8 -55.52 15.69 5.61
C SER A 8 -55.01 15.57 4.17
N GLU A 9 -53.98 16.35 3.84
CA GLU A 9 -52.88 15.93 2.95
C GLU A 9 -51.84 15.05 3.70
N ILE A 10 -52.27 14.22 4.66
CA ILE A 10 -51.37 13.33 5.43
C ILE A 10 -51.45 11.86 4.98
N GLU A 11 -52.25 11.50 3.98
CA GLU A 11 -52.39 10.09 3.55
C GLU A 11 -52.54 9.89 2.04
N GLN A 12 -51.61 10.39 1.23
CA GLN A 12 -51.45 9.87 -0.14
C GLN A 12 -49.97 9.58 -0.42
N GLY A 13 -49.60 8.34 -0.13
CA GLY A 13 -48.30 7.78 -0.45
C GLY A 13 -48.22 6.27 -0.21
N GLU A 14 -49.32 5.53 -0.39
CA GLU A 14 -49.22 4.07 -0.55
C GLU A 14 -48.46 3.75 -1.86
N GLY A 15 -47.47 2.86 -1.76
CA GLY A 15 -47.11 1.98 -2.87
C GLY A 15 -45.99 2.41 -3.82
N GLY A 16 -44.99 3.19 -3.37
CA GLY A 16 -43.73 3.28 -4.12
C GLY A 16 -43.11 1.89 -4.33
N PRO A 17 -42.57 1.56 -5.52
CA PRO A 17 -42.01 0.23 -5.77
C PRO A 17 -40.97 -0.02 -4.69
N VAL A 18 -41.05 -1.16 -3.99
CA VAL A 18 -40.04 -1.60 -3.02
C VAL A 18 -38.70 -1.46 -3.71
N GLY A 19 -37.98 -0.38 -3.40
CA GLY A 19 -36.74 -0.05 -4.05
C GLY A 19 -35.83 -1.23 -3.76
N ARG A 20 -35.45 -1.97 -4.82
CA ARG A 20 -34.41 -2.98 -4.69
C ARG A 20 -33.24 -2.24 -4.03
N GLU A 21 -32.89 -2.62 -2.80
CA GLU A 21 -31.69 -2.07 -2.19
C GLU A 21 -30.54 -2.26 -3.18
N PRO A 22 -29.74 -1.23 -3.46
CA PRO A 22 -28.66 -1.34 -4.43
C PRO A 22 -27.77 -2.51 -4.00
N GLU A 23 -27.61 -3.50 -4.89
CA GLU A 23 -26.73 -4.63 -4.63
C GLU A 23 -25.34 -4.09 -4.22
N PRO A 24 -24.72 -4.64 -3.15
CA PRO A 24 -23.43 -4.16 -2.69
C PRO A 24 -22.42 -4.28 -3.83
N ARG A 25 -22.01 -3.12 -4.37
CA ARG A 25 -21.05 -3.06 -5.46
C ARG A 25 -19.69 -3.48 -4.90
N ARG A 26 -19.14 -4.57 -5.43
CA ARG A 26 -17.80 -5.02 -5.06
C ARG A 26 -16.77 -3.99 -5.49
N GLU A 27 -16.01 -3.47 -4.54
CA GLU A 27 -14.85 -2.64 -4.82
C GLU A 27 -13.67 -3.51 -5.26
N PRO A 28 -12.80 -3.00 -6.15
CA PRO A 28 -11.60 -3.72 -6.54
C PRO A 28 -10.71 -4.00 -5.33
N VAL A 29 -10.17 -5.22 -5.24
CA VAL A 29 -9.21 -5.61 -4.18
C VAL A 29 -7.98 -4.69 -4.18
N PHE A 30 -7.60 -4.17 -5.35
CA PHE A 30 -6.51 -3.21 -5.52
C PHE A 30 -7.04 -1.87 -6.03
N ASN A 31 -7.45 -1.01 -5.11
CA ASN A 31 -7.88 0.36 -5.41
C ASN A 31 -6.73 1.39 -5.27
N MET A 32 -5.48 0.96 -5.51
CA MET A 32 -4.28 1.79 -5.33
C MET A 32 -3.69 2.23 -6.67
N PRO A 33 -2.98 3.37 -6.72
CA PRO A 33 -2.22 3.77 -7.91
C PRO A 33 -1.27 2.65 -8.37
N PRO A 34 -1.13 2.40 -9.69
CA PRO A 34 -0.31 1.30 -10.21
C PRO A 34 1.14 1.31 -9.72
N VAL A 35 1.70 2.49 -9.45
CA VAL A 35 3.06 2.65 -8.90
C VAL A 35 3.22 2.03 -7.52
N VAL A 36 2.18 2.08 -6.67
CA VAL A 36 2.20 1.49 -5.33
C VAL A 36 2.26 -0.03 -5.43
N LEU A 37 1.45 -0.61 -6.32
CA LEU A 37 1.47 -2.05 -6.60
C LEU A 37 2.83 -2.50 -7.13
N ALA A 38 3.47 -1.70 -8.00
CA ALA A 38 4.80 -1.99 -8.49
C ALA A 38 5.85 -1.98 -7.37
N LEU A 39 5.82 -0.98 -6.47
CA LEU A 39 6.74 -0.91 -5.33
C LEU A 39 6.57 -2.09 -4.38
N ILE A 40 5.32 -2.47 -4.06
CA ILE A 40 5.01 -3.66 -3.26
C ILE A 40 5.58 -4.91 -3.95
N GLY A 41 5.33 -5.06 -5.25
CA GLY A 41 5.86 -6.16 -6.03
C GLY A 41 7.39 -6.25 -5.97
N ILE A 42 8.10 -5.12 -6.06
CA ILE A 42 9.56 -5.07 -5.94
C ILE A 42 10.00 -5.51 -4.54
N CYS A 43 9.37 -5.02 -3.47
CA CYS A 43 9.70 -5.44 -2.09
C CYS A 43 9.55 -6.95 -1.92
N VAL A 44 8.45 -7.53 -2.42
CA VAL A 44 8.19 -8.97 -2.36
C VAL A 44 9.24 -9.74 -3.15
N VAL A 45 9.53 -9.35 -4.40
CA VAL A 45 10.52 -10.03 -5.25
C VAL A 45 11.91 -10.00 -4.61
N VAL A 46 12.35 -8.84 -4.12
CA VAL A 46 13.65 -8.71 -3.44
C VAL A 46 13.71 -9.61 -2.21
N HIS A 47 12.65 -9.64 -1.39
CA HIS A 47 12.62 -10.50 -0.21
C HIS A 47 12.69 -11.99 -0.58
N LEU A 48 11.94 -12.44 -1.59
CA LEU A 48 11.97 -13.84 -2.04
C LEU A 48 13.34 -14.23 -2.61
N ILE A 49 13.98 -13.36 -3.39
CA ILE A 49 15.33 -13.59 -3.92
C ILE A 49 16.32 -13.79 -2.76
N ARG A 50 16.29 -12.90 -1.76
CA ARG A 50 17.17 -12.98 -0.59
C ARG A 50 16.97 -14.27 0.21
N PHE A 51 15.73 -14.71 0.37
CA PHE A 51 15.41 -15.85 1.24
C PHE A 51 15.59 -17.22 0.56
N TYR A 52 15.35 -17.30 -0.74
CA TYR A 52 15.27 -18.59 -1.44
C TYR A 52 16.35 -18.79 -2.51
N TRP A 53 16.98 -17.72 -3.00
CA TRP A 53 17.89 -17.80 -4.15
C TRP A 53 19.35 -17.56 -3.77
N LEU A 54 19.62 -16.60 -2.88
CA LEU A 54 20.99 -16.23 -2.51
C LEU A 54 21.57 -17.19 -1.48
N THR A 55 22.88 -17.45 -1.58
CA THR A 55 23.65 -18.02 -0.47
C THR A 55 23.87 -16.97 0.63
N ASP A 56 24.22 -17.40 1.84
CA ASP A 56 24.47 -16.50 2.97
C ASP A 56 25.50 -15.40 2.65
N ASP A 57 26.61 -15.76 1.98
CA ASP A 57 27.64 -14.79 1.57
C ASP A 57 27.12 -13.78 0.52
N GLN A 58 26.26 -14.24 -0.39
CA GLN A 58 25.65 -13.38 -1.41
C GLN A 58 24.65 -12.42 -0.78
N ASP A 59 23.80 -12.91 0.13
CA ASP A 59 22.84 -12.08 0.86
C ASP A 59 23.54 -11.03 1.70
N PHE A 60 24.60 -11.43 2.40
CA PHE A 60 25.40 -10.49 3.19
C PHE A 60 26.06 -9.42 2.32
N SER A 61 26.64 -9.80 1.17
CA SER A 61 27.20 -8.85 0.20
C SER A 61 26.15 -7.89 -0.35
N LEU A 62 24.95 -8.39 -0.67
CA LEU A 62 23.82 -7.57 -1.12
C LEU A 62 23.41 -6.57 -0.03
N LEU A 63 23.27 -7.03 1.21
CA LEU A 63 22.91 -6.21 2.37
C LEU A 63 23.91 -5.08 2.57
N ILE A 64 25.21 -5.35 2.59
CA ILE A 64 26.23 -4.31 2.79
C ILE A 64 26.23 -3.26 1.66
N ARG A 65 25.87 -3.66 0.43
CA ARG A 65 25.82 -2.76 -0.74
C ARG A 65 24.54 -1.94 -0.83
N THR A 66 23.43 -2.42 -0.29
CA THR A 66 22.10 -1.80 -0.47
C THR A 66 21.48 -1.29 0.82
N ALA A 67 21.99 -1.67 2.00
CA ALA A 67 21.55 -1.11 3.27
C ALA A 67 22.10 0.29 3.47
N PHE A 68 21.28 1.16 4.06
CA PHE A 68 21.71 2.47 4.50
C PHE A 68 22.58 2.33 5.75
N ILE A 69 23.87 2.65 5.62
CA ILE A 69 24.87 2.58 6.70
C ILE A 69 25.32 4.01 7.05
N PRO A 70 24.81 4.62 8.14
CA PRO A 70 25.03 6.04 8.44
C PRO A 70 26.50 6.45 8.54
N ILE A 71 27.37 5.55 9.03
CA ILE A 71 28.79 5.84 9.21
C ILE A 71 29.51 6.14 7.88
N ARG A 72 28.98 5.67 6.73
CA ARG A 72 29.54 5.97 5.39
C ARG A 72 29.45 7.45 5.01
N TYR A 73 28.57 8.22 5.66
CA TYR A 73 28.37 9.65 5.40
C TYR A 73 29.09 10.55 6.42
N SER A 74 29.96 9.99 7.25
CA SER A 74 30.68 10.77 8.27
C SER A 74 31.83 11.62 7.70
N GLY A 75 32.01 11.67 6.38
CA GLY A 75 33.15 12.30 5.71
C GLY A 75 34.48 11.55 5.84
N ARG A 76 34.47 10.32 6.38
CA ARG A 76 35.68 9.47 6.55
C ARG A 76 35.81 8.37 5.49
N PHE A 77 34.81 8.23 4.63
CA PHE A 77 34.72 7.21 3.59
C PHE A 77 34.33 7.86 2.27
N ASP A 78 34.73 7.22 1.17
CA ASP A 78 34.34 7.67 -0.17
C ASP A 78 32.85 7.44 -0.42
N LEU A 79 32.22 8.42 -1.07
CA LEU A 79 30.86 8.31 -1.58
C LEU A 79 30.85 7.57 -2.91
N ASP A 80 31.04 6.25 -2.84
CA ASP A 80 30.89 5.36 -3.99
C ASP A 80 29.41 5.22 -4.42
N PHE A 81 29.19 4.47 -5.50
CA PHE A 81 27.85 4.22 -6.02
C PHE A 81 26.90 3.58 -5.00
N TYR A 82 27.41 2.73 -4.11
CA TYR A 82 26.61 2.05 -3.08
C TYR A 82 26.24 3.01 -1.95
N ALA A 83 27.17 3.86 -1.50
CA ALA A 83 26.86 4.95 -0.59
C ALA A 83 25.86 5.92 -1.21
N PHE A 84 25.95 6.22 -2.50
CA PHE A 84 24.98 7.10 -3.16
C PHE A 84 23.57 6.50 -3.26
N SER A 85 23.47 5.21 -3.61
CA SER A 85 22.18 4.55 -3.87
C SER A 85 21.50 3.98 -2.61
N SER A 86 22.24 3.69 -1.54
CA SER A 86 21.71 3.06 -0.31
C SER A 86 20.58 3.81 0.39
N PRO A 87 20.45 5.16 0.38
CA PRO A 87 19.29 5.84 0.97
C PRO A 87 17.96 5.47 0.32
N PHE A 88 17.99 4.97 -0.92
CA PHE A 88 16.82 4.53 -1.65
C PHE A 88 16.68 3.01 -1.65
N THR A 89 17.78 2.28 -1.85
CA THR A 89 17.72 0.81 -1.97
C THR A 89 17.42 0.11 -0.65
N TYR A 90 17.74 0.73 0.49
CA TYR A 90 17.41 0.14 1.80
C TYR A 90 15.90 -0.04 2.01
N ALA A 91 15.07 0.80 1.39
CA ALA A 91 13.61 0.75 1.54
C ALA A 91 13.00 -0.55 0.98
N PHE A 92 13.73 -1.27 0.13
CA PHE A 92 13.29 -2.57 -0.42
C PHE A 92 13.78 -3.76 0.41
N LEU A 93 14.63 -3.56 1.41
CA LEU A 93 15.17 -4.62 2.25
C LEU A 93 14.26 -4.93 3.44
N HIS A 94 13.74 -6.15 3.49
CA HIS A 94 12.86 -6.61 4.57
C HIS A 94 13.48 -7.80 5.30
N GLY A 95 13.51 -7.75 6.63
CA GLY A 95 14.18 -8.73 7.50
C GLY A 95 13.33 -9.96 7.87
N GLY A 96 12.08 -10.00 7.42
CA GLY A 96 11.16 -11.11 7.67
C GLY A 96 9.74 -10.77 7.25
N PHE A 97 8.86 -11.77 7.21
CA PHE A 97 7.48 -11.62 6.73
C PHE A 97 6.66 -10.59 7.51
N ALA A 98 6.81 -10.53 8.84
CA ALA A 98 6.09 -9.54 9.67
C ALA A 98 6.51 -8.09 9.38
N HIS A 99 7.72 -7.89 8.85
CA HIS A 99 8.19 -6.57 8.43
C HIS A 99 7.74 -6.26 6.99
N LEU A 100 7.46 -7.29 6.18
CA LEU A 100 7.02 -7.13 4.78
C LEU A 100 5.50 -6.90 4.65
N ALA A 101 4.70 -7.40 5.60
CA ALA A 101 3.23 -7.46 5.54
C ALA A 101 2.52 -6.27 6.19
#